data_AF-A0A4V2LXJ7-F1
#
_entry.id   AF-A0A4V2LXJ7-F1
#
_cell.length_a   1.000
_cell.length_b   1.000
_cell.length_c   1.000
_cell.angle_alpha   90.00
_cell.angle_beta   90.00
_cell.angle_gamma   90.00
#
_symmetry.space_group_name_H-M   'P 1'
#
loop_
_entity.id
_entity.type
_entity.pdbx_description
1 polymer ?
#
loop_
_entity_poly.entity_id
_entity_poly.type
_entity_poly.pdbx_seq_one_letter_code
_entity_poly.pdbx_strand_id
1 'polypeptide(L)'
;MALAGEVGELLAELQWLTPEESVGMMADADHADRVRAEIGDVMIYLARLADVLGIDLVAAANDKLADAARRYPVERAFGTAAKARSSDTPG
;
A
#
# COMPACT_ATOMS: atom_id res chain seq x y z
N MET A 1 13.11 -3.62 14.52
CA MET A 1 11.75 -4.04 14.96
C MET A 1 11.24 -5.04 13.94
N ALA A 2 10.67 -6.17 14.37
CA ALA A 2 10.28 -7.27 13.47
C ALA A 2 9.34 -6.82 12.32
N LEU A 3 8.28 -6.07 12.63
CA LEU A 3 7.37 -5.51 11.62
C LEU A 3 8.08 -4.72 10.50
N ALA A 4 9.10 -3.93 10.84
CA ALA A 4 9.84 -3.18 9.82
C ALA A 4 10.74 -4.08 8.95
N GLY A 5 11.18 -5.22 9.50
CA GLY A 5 11.90 -6.25 8.76
C GLY A 5 11.01 -6.91 7.72
N GLU A 6 9.86 -7.44 8.12
CA GLU A 6 8.94 -8.14 7.22
C GLU A 6 8.39 -7.23 6.11
N VAL A 7 8.15 -5.95 6.41
CA VAL A 7 7.79 -4.97 5.36
C VAL A 7 8.94 -4.79 4.37
N GLY A 8 10.19 -4.83 4.84
CA GLY A 8 11.37 -4.79 3.99
C GLY A 8 11.49 -6.03 3.09
N GLU A 9 11.22 -7.21 3.63
CA GLU A 9 11.22 -8.48 2.87
C GLU A 9 10.10 -8.50 1.82
N LEU A 10 8.89 -8.06 2.18
CA LEU A 10 7.80 -7.84 1.21
C LEU A 10 8.19 -6.88 0.08
N LEU A 11 8.85 -5.77 0.42
CA LEU A 11 9.31 -4.82 -0.59
C LEU A 11 10.43 -5.38 -1.47
N ALA A 12 11.26 -6.29 -0.94
CA ALA A 12 12.35 -6.91 -1.69
C ALA A 12 11.83 -7.81 -2.83
N GLU A 13 10.67 -8.46 -2.67
CA GLU A 13 10.01 -9.21 -3.75
C GLU A 13 9.55 -8.28 -4.90
N LEU A 14 9.26 -7.02 -4.60
CA LEU A 14 8.75 -6.02 -5.56
C LEU A 14 9.84 -5.12 -6.16
N GLN A 15 11.02 -5.06 -5.55
CA GLN A 15 11.98 -3.97 -5.73
C GLN A 15 12.49 -3.77 -7.18
N TRP A 16 12.46 -4.83 -7.99
CA TRP A 16 12.95 -4.81 -9.39
C TRP A 16 11.83 -4.91 -10.42
N LEU A 17 10.57 -4.96 -9.98
CA LEU A 17 9.42 -5.11 -10.87
C LEU A 17 8.94 -3.75 -11.36
N THR A 18 8.62 -3.68 -12.65
CA THR A 18 7.78 -2.62 -13.20
C THR A 18 6.34 -2.75 -12.66
N PRO A 19 5.52 -1.68 -12.71
CA PRO A 19 4.12 -1.77 -12.33
C PRO A 19 3.36 -2.88 -13.07
N GLU A 20 3.60 -3.05 -14.37
CA GLU A 20 2.97 -4.08 -15.19
C GLU A 20 3.39 -5.50 -14.75
N GLU A 21 4.67 -5.70 -14.45
CA GLU A 21 5.17 -6.99 -13.92
C GLU A 21 4.61 -7.29 -12.53
N SER A 22 4.46 -6.28 -11.66
CA SER A 22 3.88 -6.45 -10.32
C SER A 22 2.42 -6.92 -10.37
N VAL A 23 1.66 -6.55 -11.41
CA VAL A 23 0.28 -7.03 -11.59
C VAL A 23 0.26 -8.50 -12.03
N GLY A 24 1.25 -8.92 -12.82
CA GLY A 24 1.39 -10.28 -13.34
C GLY A 24 2.12 -11.26 -12.41
N MET A 25 2.86 -10.78 -11.40
CA MET A 25 3.77 -11.61 -10.58
C MET A 25 3.06 -12.77 -9.86
N MET A 26 1.77 -12.61 -9.56
CA MET A 26 0.98 -13.65 -8.89
C MET A 26 0.67 -14.86 -9.79
N ALA A 27 0.98 -14.79 -11.10
CA ALA A 27 0.86 -15.91 -12.04
C ALA A 27 2.05 -16.89 -11.96
N ASP A 28 3.19 -16.45 -11.43
CA ASP A 28 4.31 -17.32 -11.06
C ASP A 28 4.06 -17.86 -9.66
N ALA A 29 3.93 -19.18 -9.53
CA ALA A 29 3.59 -19.81 -8.25
C ALA A 29 4.65 -19.57 -7.17
N ASP A 30 5.94 -19.64 -7.53
CA ASP A 30 7.02 -19.46 -6.57
C ASP A 30 7.08 -18.02 -6.09
N HIS A 31 6.88 -17.05 -6.99
CA HIS A 31 6.82 -15.64 -6.62
C HIS A 31 5.59 -15.33 -5.77
N ALA A 32 4.42 -15.87 -6.15
CA ALA A 32 3.18 -15.67 -5.41
C ALA A 32 3.26 -16.22 -3.98
N ASP A 33 3.95 -17.34 -3.77
CA ASP A 33 4.09 -17.95 -2.46
C ASP A 33 5.02 -17.14 -1.54
N ARG A 34 6.11 -16.57 -2.07
CA ARG A 34 6.96 -15.65 -1.30
C ARG A 34 6.20 -14.38 -0.90
N VAL A 35 5.52 -13.72 -1.84
CA VAL A 35 4.71 -12.52 -1.53
C VAL A 35 3.63 -12.83 -0.48
N ARG A 36 2.98 -14.00 -0.56
CA ARG A 36 1.99 -14.42 0.45
C ARG A 36 2.62 -14.64 1.83
N ALA A 37 3.80 -15.23 1.89
CA ALA A 37 4.53 -15.43 3.14
C ALA A 37 4.82 -14.08 3.81
N GLU A 38 5.42 -13.13 3.07
CA GLU A 38 5.78 -11.82 3.61
C GLU A 38 4.56 -10.98 4.02
N ILE A 39 3.46 -11.03 3.25
CA ILE A 39 2.19 -10.40 3.65
C ILE A 39 1.68 -11.02 4.96
N GLY A 40 1.81 -12.34 5.11
CA GLY A 40 1.47 -13.08 6.31
C GLY A 40 2.26 -12.59 7.53
N ASP A 41 3.57 -12.48 7.39
CA ASP A 41 4.45 -12.05 8.47
C ASP A 41 4.20 -10.59 8.87
N VAL A 42 4.02 -9.69 7.90
CA VAL A 42 3.56 -8.31 8.16
C VAL A 42 2.26 -8.29 8.95
N MET A 43 1.28 -9.11 8.56
CA MET A 43 -0.01 -9.18 9.24
C MET A 43 0.12 -9.72 10.66
N ILE A 44 0.94 -10.76 10.88
CA ILE A 44 1.19 -11.35 12.20
C ILE A 44 1.75 -10.30 13.16
N TYR A 45 2.80 -9.58 12.76
CA TYR A 45 3.41 -8.58 13.64
C TYR A 45 2.54 -7.34 13.82
N LEU A 46 1.78 -6.92 12.81
CA LEU A 46 0.83 -5.81 12.95
C LEU A 46 -0.29 -6.18 13.93
N ALA A 47 -0.88 -7.37 13.79
CA ALA A 47 -1.90 -7.89 14.70
C ALA A 47 -1.36 -7.99 16.13
N ARG A 48 -0.15 -8.51 16.30
CA ARG A 48 0.47 -8.63 17.61
C ARG A 48 0.75 -7.26 18.24
N LEU A 49 1.23 -6.30 17.47
CA LEU A 49 1.46 -4.93 17.95
C LEU A 49 0.15 -4.29 18.41
N ALA A 50 -0.92 -4.43 17.64
CA ALA A 50 -2.22 -3.90 17.99
C ALA A 50 -2.81 -4.52 19.25
N ASP A 51 -2.70 -5.85 19.39
CA ASP A 51 -3.11 -6.57 20.60
C ASP A 51 -2.39 -6.06 21.85
N VAL A 52 -1.06 -5.90 21.79
CA VAL A 52 -0.26 -5.35 22.90
C VAL A 52 -0.65 -3.91 23.25
N LEU A 53 -1.05 -3.11 22.26
CA LEU A 53 -1.44 -1.72 22.44
C LEU A 53 -2.93 -1.52 22.74
N GLY A 54 -3.74 -2.59 22.71
CA GLY A 54 -5.19 -2.50 22.88
C GLY A 54 -5.90 -1.78 21.73
N ILE A 55 -5.38 -1.89 20.50
CA ILE A 55 -5.93 -1.26 19.30
C ILE A 55 -6.80 -2.27 18.53
N ASP A 56 -8.04 -1.90 18.22
CA ASP A 56 -8.84 -2.61 17.22
C ASP A 56 -8.38 -2.16 15.82
N LEU A 57 -7.65 -3.04 15.12
CA LEU A 57 -7.12 -2.75 13.78
C LEU A 57 -8.20 -2.47 12.75
N VAL A 58 -9.32 -3.19 12.81
CA VAL A 58 -10.39 -3.07 11.82
C VAL A 58 -11.13 -1.75 12.03
N ALA A 59 -11.44 -1.41 13.29
CA ALA A 59 -12.00 -0.10 13.61
C ALA A 59 -11.07 1.04 13.20
N ALA A 60 -9.77 0.94 13.54
CA ALA A 60 -8.77 1.96 13.18
C ALA A 60 -8.64 2.14 11.65
N ALA A 61 -8.68 1.06 10.88
CA ALA A 61 -8.67 1.12 9.42
C ALA A 61 -9.92 1.80 8.86
N ASN A 62 -11.11 1.45 9.37
CA ASN A 62 -12.38 2.06 8.96
C ASN A 62 -12.43 3.57 9.29
N ASP A 63 -12.02 3.96 10.49
CA ASP A 63 -11.95 5.37 10.90
C ASP A 63 -11.01 6.16 9.99
N LYS A 64 -9.87 5.57 9.60
CA LYS A 64 -8.93 6.18 8.68
C LYS A 64 -9.51 6.37 7.28
N LEU A 65 -10.25 5.38 6.76
CA LEU A 65 -10.95 5.48 5.48
C LEU A 65 -12.02 6.57 5.50
N ALA A 66 -12.83 6.63 6.57
CA ALA A 66 -13.84 7.67 6.75
C ALA A 66 -13.20 9.07 6.80
N ASP A 67 -12.07 9.21 7.49
CA ASP A 67 -11.31 10.47 7.52
C ASP A 67 -10.74 10.85 6.14
N ALA A 68 -10.18 9.88 5.41
CA ALA A 68 -9.68 10.11 4.05
C ALA A 68 -10.80 10.58 3.10
N ALA A 69 -11.99 9.98 3.19
CA ALA A 69 -13.15 10.38 2.40
C ALA A 69 -13.62 11.82 2.70
N ARG A 70 -13.52 12.27 3.96
CA ARG A 70 -13.80 13.68 4.31
C ARG A 70 -12.76 14.65 3.75
N ARG A 71 -11.48 14.27 3.77
CA ARG A 71 -10.38 15.12 3.26
C ARG A 71 -10.35 15.20 1.74
N TYR A 72 -10.72 14.12 1.05
CA TYR A 72 -10.75 14.02 -0.40
C TYR A 72 -12.15 13.59 -0.88
N PRO A 73 -13.16 14.47 -0.79
CA PRO A 73 -14.47 14.16 -1.29
C PRO A 73 -14.41 13.84 -2.78
N VAL A 74 -15.13 12.81 -3.21
CA VAL A 74 -15.14 12.26 -4.58
C VAL A 74 -15.46 13.35 -5.63
N GLU A 75 -16.24 14.36 -5.24
CA GLU A 75 -16.56 15.54 -6.05
C GLU A 75 -15.33 16.40 -6.41
N ARG A 76 -14.24 16.32 -5.63
CA ARG A 76 -12.94 16.95 -5.93
C ARG A 76 -12.02 16.06 -6.77
N ALA A 77 -12.37 14.78 -6.98
CA ALA A 77 -11.58 13.81 -7.74
C ALA A 77 -12.07 13.62 -9.19
N PHE A 78 -13.31 14.01 -9.51
CA PHE A 78 -13.79 14.11 -10.89
C PHE A 78 -13.38 15.45 -11.51
N GLY A 79 -12.19 15.52 -12.10
CA GLY A 79 -11.89 16.62 -13.04
C GLY A 79 -10.48 17.18 -13.14
N THR A 80 -9.45 16.61 -12.50
CA THR A 80 -8.07 17.09 -12.69
C THR A 80 -7.11 15.97 -13.08
N ALA A 81 -7.51 15.19 -14.10
CA ALA A 81 -6.59 14.52 -15.02
C ALA A 81 -6.21 15.43 -16.21
N ALA A 82 -6.32 16.75 -16.06
CA ALA A 82 -5.71 17.71 -16.97
C ALA A 82 -4.24 17.89 -16.58
N LYS A 83 -3.42 17.01 -17.13
CA LYS A 83 -1.99 17.13 -17.39
C LYS A 83 -1.47 18.57 -17.19
N ALA A 84 -0.81 18.87 -16.07
CA ALA A 84 0.08 20.01 -15.98
C ALA A 84 1.29 19.73 -16.90
N ARG A 85 1.12 19.92 -18.21
CA ARG A 85 2.26 20.23 -19.05
C ARG A 85 2.72 21.60 -18.58
N SER A 86 3.86 21.67 -17.93
CA SER A 86 4.61 22.91 -17.81
C SER A 86 4.93 23.36 -19.24
N SER A 87 4.06 24.20 -19.82
CA SER A 87 4.35 24.88 -21.06
C SER A 87 5.38 25.96 -20.77
N ASP A 88 6.50 25.85 -21.46
CA ASP A 88 7.45 26.91 -21.82
C ASP A 88 6.92 28.34 -21.61
N THR A 89 7.69 29.14 -20.90
CA THR A 89 7.65 30.59 -21.01
C THR A 89 8.55 31.00 -22.17
N PRO A 90 8.04 31.64 -23.24
CA PRO A 90 8.87 32.40 -24.15
C PRO A 90 8.80 33.90 -23.81
N GLY A 91 9.98 34.50 -23.64
CA GLY A 91 10.20 35.96 -23.74
C GLY A 91 10.20 36.72 -22.43
#